data_AF-A0A2D5WXN7-F1
#
_entry.id   AF-A0A2D5WXN7-F1
#
_cell.length_a   1.000
_cell.length_b   1.000
_cell.length_c   1.000
_cell.angle_alpha   90.00
_cell.angle_beta   90.00
_cell.angle_gamma   90.00
#
_symmetry.space_group_name_H-M   'P 1'
#
loop_
_entity.id
_entity.type
_entity.pdbx_description
1 polymer ?
#
loop_
_entity_poly.entity_id
_entity_poly.type
_entity_poly.pdbx_seq_one_letter_code
_entity_poly.pdbx_strand_id
1 'polypeptide(L)'
;MTIKKIIKFSTIIFLLLLTVLIYNSVYFDIPKNEIISKHAKGASDFLELADGSKIHFRDEGNKDGEVLLLVHGFNGSLFNY
;
A
#
# COMPACT_ATOMS: atom_id res chain seq x y z
N MET A 1 8.82 29.08 -38.58
CA MET A 1 9.65 28.80 -37.39
C MET A 1 10.90 28.04 -37.84
N THR A 2 12.10 28.41 -37.40
CA THR A 2 13.33 27.70 -37.82
C THR A 2 13.35 26.26 -37.32
N ILE A 3 13.93 25.31 -38.05
CA ILE A 3 14.05 23.89 -37.66
C ILE A 3 14.59 23.71 -36.22
N LYS A 4 15.58 24.51 -35.82
CA LYS A 4 16.12 24.50 -34.45
C LYS A 4 15.09 24.82 -33.36
N LYS A 5 14.13 25.71 -33.65
CA LYS A 5 13.05 26.05 -32.73
C LYS A 5 12.03 24.91 -32.64
N ILE A 6 11.73 24.24 -33.75
CA ILE A 6 10.82 23.09 -33.79
C ILE A 6 11.40 21.96 -32.92
N ILE A 7 12.67 21.59 -33.14
CA ILE A 7 13.35 20.54 -32.35
C ILE A 7 13.33 20.91 -30.86
N LYS A 8 13.67 22.15 -30.49
CA LYS A 8 13.64 22.60 -29.10
C LYS A 8 12.25 22.46 -28.46
N PHE A 9 11.19 22.88 -29.15
CA PHE A 9 9.83 22.75 -28.66
C PHE A 9 9.38 21.29 -28.53
N SER A 10 9.68 20.45 -29.53
CA SER A 10 9.38 19.02 -29.49
C SER A 10 10.08 18.31 -28.32
N THR A 11 11.35 18.62 -28.06
CA THR A 11 12.08 18.05 -26.92
C THR A 11 11.49 18.48 -25.58
N ILE A 12 11.09 19.75 -25.43
CA ILE A 12 10.45 20.23 -24.20
C ILE A 12 9.10 19.51 -23.98
N ILE A 13 8.29 19.38 -25.03
CA ILE A 13 7.00 18.68 -24.95
C ILE A 13 7.21 17.20 -24.60
N PHE A 14 8.19 16.56 -25.22
CA PHE A 14 8.52 15.16 -24.92
C PHE A 14 8.96 14.98 -23.46
N LEU A 15 9.85 15.84 -22.96
CA LEU A 15 10.30 15.79 -21.56
C LEU A 15 9.13 16.02 -20.61
N LEU A 16 8.24 16.97 -20.91
CA LEU A 16 7.05 17.23 -20.11
C LEU A 16 6.13 16.00 -20.06
N LEU A 17 5.84 15.40 -21.22
CA LEU A 17 5.05 14.17 -21.31
C LEU A 17 5.68 13.03 -20.52
N LEU A 18 7.00 12.87 -20.63
CA LEU A 18 7.74 11.84 -19.91
C LEU A 18 7.67 12.05 -18.39
N THR A 19 7.82 13.29 -17.91
CA THR A 19 7.67 13.58 -16.47
C THR A 19 6.26 13.29 -15.96
N VAL A 20 5.22 13.61 -16.73
CA VAL A 20 3.83 13.29 -16.37
C VAL A 20 3.62 11.79 -16.33
N LEU A 21 4.14 11.05 -17.32
CA LEU A 21 4.08 9.58 -17.34
C LEU A 21 4.75 8.96 -16.12
N ILE A 22 5.97 9.38 -15.80
CA ILE A 22 6.72 8.87 -14.65
C ILE A 22 5.96 9.18 -13.35
N TYR A 23 5.52 10.42 -13.16
CA TYR A 23 4.78 10.83 -11.97
C TYR A 23 3.50 9.99 -11.74
N ASN A 24 2.77 9.66 -12.82
CA ASN A 24 1.56 8.83 -12.72
C ASN A 24 1.86 7.32 -12.63
N SER A 25 3.09 6.89 -12.92
CA SER A 25 3.50 5.48 -12.83
C SER A 25 4.04 5.09 -11.45
N VAL A 26 4.38 6.06 -10.61
CA VAL A 26 4.89 5.82 -9.25
C VAL A 26 3.71 5.73 -8.29
N TYR A 27 3.52 4.56 -7.69
CA TYR A 27 2.60 4.38 -6.57
C TYR A 27 3.40 4.48 -5.27
N PHE A 28 3.10 5.50 -4.47
CA PHE A 28 3.69 5.64 -3.15
C PHE A 28 2.94 4.77 -2.14
N ASP A 29 3.66 4.26 -1.15
CA ASP A 29 3.05 3.52 -0.06
C ASP A 29 2.02 4.38 0.68
N ILE A 30 0.89 3.78 1.01
CA ILE A 30 -0.15 4.44 1.80
C ILE A 30 0.37 4.64 3.23
N PRO A 31 0.19 5.81 3.84
CA PRO A 31 0.60 6.06 5.21
C PRO A 31 0.05 5.00 6.19
N LYS A 32 0.91 4.51 7.09
CA LYS A 32 0.58 3.45 8.04
C LYS A 32 -0.69 3.74 8.85
N ASN A 33 -0.86 4.97 9.30
CA ASN A 33 -2.04 5.42 10.05
C ASN A 33 -3.33 5.30 9.24
N GLU A 34 -3.29 5.58 7.93
CA GLU A 34 -4.44 5.41 7.04
C GLU A 34 -4.80 3.93 6.90
N ILE A 35 -3.80 3.06 6.67
CA ILE A 35 -4.00 1.61 6.62
C ILE A 35 -4.63 1.11 7.92
N ILE A 36 -4.08 1.47 9.08
CA ILE A 36 -4.60 1.06 10.39
C ILE A 36 -6.05 1.56 10.57
N SER A 37 -6.33 2.84 10.28
CA SER A 37 -7.69 3.39 10.42
C SER A 37 -8.72 2.68 9.54
N LYS A 38 -8.29 2.21 8.37
CA LYS A 38 -9.16 1.52 7.41
C LYS A 38 -9.41 0.07 7.80
N HIS A 39 -8.38 -0.60 8.34
CA HIS A 39 -8.33 -2.06 8.45
C HIS A 39 -8.46 -2.59 9.89
N ALA A 40 -7.93 -1.88 10.89
CA ALA A 40 -7.96 -2.28 12.30
C ALA A 40 -9.28 -1.86 12.97
N LYS A 41 -10.36 -2.54 12.60
CA LYS A 41 -11.72 -2.32 13.12
C LYS A 41 -12.25 -3.56 13.83
N GLY A 42 -13.28 -3.38 14.66
CA GLY A 42 -13.92 -4.49 15.37
C GLY A 42 -12.95 -5.14 16.36
N ALA A 43 -12.89 -6.47 16.35
CA ALA A 43 -12.01 -7.24 17.24
C ALA A 43 -10.55 -7.30 16.73
N SER A 44 -10.05 -6.18 16.19
CA SER A 44 -8.66 -6.06 15.75
C SER A 44 -7.74 -5.77 16.92
N ASP A 45 -6.57 -6.41 16.93
CA ASP A 45 -5.52 -6.16 17.92
C ASP A 45 -4.12 -6.29 17.28
N PHE A 46 -3.08 -5.89 18.01
CA PHE A 46 -1.71 -5.87 17.56
C PHE A 46 -0.77 -6.55 18.56
N LEU A 47 -0.03 -7.55 18.08
CA LEU A 47 1.06 -8.17 18.83
C LEU A 47 2.38 -7.46 18.49
N GLU A 48 3.02 -6.86 19.50
CA GLU A 48 4.34 -6.25 19.37
C GLU A 48 5.44 -7.30 19.55
N LEU A 49 6.37 -7.36 18.60
CA LEU A 49 7.52 -8.26 18.63
C LEU A 49 8.71 -7.62 19.32
N ALA A 50 9.72 -8.43 19.65
CA ALA A 50 10.92 -7.96 20.35
C ALA A 50 11.71 -6.87 19.60
N ASP A 51 11.57 -6.79 18.28
CA ASP A 51 12.19 -5.76 17.43
C ASP A 51 11.32 -4.50 17.27
N GLY A 52 10.17 -4.43 17.95
CA GLY A 52 9.21 -3.32 17.88
C GLY A 52 8.27 -3.37 16.66
N SER A 53 8.37 -4.39 15.81
CA SER A 53 7.39 -4.61 14.74
C SER A 53 6.04 -5.06 15.32
N LYS A 54 4.94 -4.82 14.58
CA LYS A 54 3.58 -5.11 15.04
C LYS A 54 2.84 -6.01 14.05
N ILE A 55 2.38 -7.17 14.52
CA ILE A 55 1.51 -8.07 13.77
C ILE A 55 0.06 -7.68 14.06
N HIS A 56 -0.69 -7.35 13.01
CA HIS A 56 -2.14 -7.14 13.09
C HIS A 56 -2.87 -8.49 13.01
N PHE A 57 -3.81 -8.73 13.93
CA PHE A 57 -4.69 -9.90 13.90
C PHE A 57 -6.12 -9.54 14.32
N ARG A 58 -7.05 -10.48 14.16
CA ARG A 58 -8.40 -10.40 14.72
C ARG A 58 -8.72 -11.66 15.50
N ASP A 59 -9.34 -11.47 16.66
CA ASP A 59 -9.84 -12.55 17.52
C ASP A 59 -11.36 -12.42 17.61
N GLU A 60 -12.07 -13.32 16.93
CA GLU A 60 -13.52 -13.25 16.74
C GLU A 60 -14.17 -14.58 17.14
N GLY A 61 -15.42 -14.52 17.61
CA GLY A 61 -16.21 -15.72 17.92
C GLY A 61 -16.31 -16.03 19.41
N ASN A 62 -16.47 -17.32 19.73
CA ASN A 62 -16.67 -17.80 21.09
C ASN A 62 -15.34 -17.92 21.84
N LYS A 63 -15.17 -17.17 22.93
CA LYS A 63 -13.95 -17.17 23.76
C LYS A 63 -13.69 -18.49 24.48
N ASP A 64 -14.73 -19.29 24.70
CA ASP A 64 -14.63 -20.60 25.35
C ASP A 64 -14.60 -21.77 24.34
N GLY A 65 -14.56 -21.46 23.04
CA GLY A 65 -14.52 -22.45 21.96
C GLY A 65 -13.11 -22.91 21.61
N GLU A 66 -13.01 -23.93 20.74
CA GLU A 66 -11.72 -24.31 20.15
C GLU A 66 -11.20 -23.22 19.21
N VAL A 67 -9.89 -23.00 19.22
CA VAL A 67 -9.24 -21.96 18.43
C VAL A 67 -8.99 -22.46 17.01
N LEU A 68 -9.52 -21.74 16.02
CA LEU A 68 -9.15 -21.89 14.61
C LEU A 68 -8.21 -20.75 14.20
N LEU A 69 -6.95 -21.08 13.94
CA LEU A 69 -5.96 -20.09 13.47
C LEU A 69 -5.90 -20.06 11.95
N LEU A 70 -6.26 -18.92 11.37
CA LEU A 70 -6.16 -18.67 9.93
C LEU A 70 -4.91 -17.84 9.63
N VAL A 71 -4.01 -18.39 8.81
CA VAL A 71 -2.76 -17.72 8.40
C VAL A 71 -2.75 -17.57 6.89
N HIS A 72 -2.53 -16.35 6.41
CA HIS A 72 -2.46 -16.07 4.98
C HIS A 72 -1.11 -16.49 4.37
N GLY A 73 -1.09 -16.66 3.05
CA GLY A 73 0.13 -16.94 2.29
C GLY A 73 0.99 -15.71 2.02
N PHE A 74 2.03 -15.90 1.19
CA PHE A 74 2.93 -14.84 0.75
C PHE A 74 2.19 -13.70 0.05
N ASN A 75 2.58 -12.45 0.34
CA ASN A 75 1.92 -11.22 -0.12
C ASN A 75 0.42 -11.15 0.19
N GLY A 76 -0.03 -11.90 1.20
CA GLY A 76 -1.39 -11.84 1.68
C GLY A 76 -1.59 -10.95 2.89
N SER A 77 -2.85 -10.86 3.30
CA SER A 77 -3.26 -10.24 4.54
C SER A 77 -4.50 -10.95 5.07
N LEU A 78 -4.92 -10.60 6.28
CA LEU A 78 -6.22 -10.99 6.84
C LEU A 78 -7.41 -10.65 5.91
N PHE A 79 -7.26 -9.70 4.98
CA PHE A 79 -8.30 -9.26 4.05
C PHE A 79 -8.37 -10.05 2.74
N ASN A 80 -7.49 -11.03 2.54
CA ASN A 80 -7.56 -11.87 1.35
C ASN A 80 -8.74 -12.84 1.48
N TYR A 81 -9.87 -12.51 0.85
CA TYR A 81 -10.98 -13.42 0.55
C TYR A 81 -11.31 -13.37 -0.93
#